data_AF-A0A7G2TJW9-F1
#
_entry.id   AF-A0A7G2TJW9-F1
#
_cell.length_a   1.000
_cell.length_b   1.000
_cell.length_c   1.000
_cell.angle_alpha   90.00
_cell.angle_beta   90.00
_cell.angle_gamma   90.00
#
_symmetry.space_group_name_H-M   'P 1'
#
loop_
_entity.id
_entity.type
_entity.pdbx_description
1 polymer ?
#
loop_
_entity_poly.entity_id
_entity_poly.type
_entity_poly.pdbx_seq_one_letter_code
_entity_poly.pdbx_strand_id
1 'polypeptide(L)' 'MADASLHGNGEKCPACELRRDPLREAAELDQAVECNFCGGTGRVGRAVAEIIREAVQWAAANYWPEREARWREDNG' A
#
# COMPACT_ATOMS: atom_id res chain seq x y z
N MET A 1 2.33 2.29 16.01
CA MET A 1 0.94 2.53 15.53
C MET A 1 0.98 2.48 14.01
N ALA A 2 -0.03 1.89 13.35
CA ALA A 2 -0.11 1.95 11.89
C ALA A 2 -0.22 3.42 11.45
N ASP A 3 0.56 3.83 10.45
CA ASP A 3 0.52 5.19 9.93
C ASP A 3 -0.88 5.48 9.37
N ALA A 4 -1.59 6.42 9.99
CA ALA A 4 -2.95 6.80 9.61
C ALA A 4 -3.02 7.45 8.22
N SER A 5 -1.89 7.90 7.67
CA SER A 5 -1.80 8.46 6.31
C SER A 5 -1.75 7.40 5.21
N LEU A 6 -1.57 6.12 5.57
CA LEU A 6 -1.54 4.99 4.63
C LEU A 6 -2.95 4.41 4.40
N HIS A 7 -3.81 5.16 3.73
CA HIS A 7 -5.14 4.72 3.28
C HIS A 7 -5.06 3.77 2.07
N GLY A 8 -4.65 2.52 2.28
CA GLY A 8 -4.61 1.48 1.22
C GLY A 8 -3.48 1.63 0.20
N ASN A 9 -2.73 2.73 0.27
CA ASN A 9 -1.52 3.05 -0.50
C ASN A 9 -0.23 2.61 0.19
N GLY A 10 -0.31 1.70 1.17
CA GLY A 10 0.84 1.22 1.92
C GLY A 10 0.91 -0.30 1.97
N GLU A 11 2.10 -0.84 1.74
CA GLU A 11 2.39 -2.26 1.88
C GLU A 11 3.04 -2.59 3.22
N LYS A 12 3.12 -3.88 3.56
CA LYS A 12 3.84 -4.31 4.76
C LYS A 12 5.31 -3.98 4.60
N CYS A 13 5.92 -3.51 5.68
CA CYS A 13 7.35 -3.22 5.68
C CYS A 13 8.15 -4.52 5.48
N PRO A 14 8.93 -4.67 4.40
CA PRO A 14 9.69 -5.90 4.14
C PRO A 14 10.73 -6.15 5.23
N ALA A 15 11.32 -5.10 5.81
CA ALA A 15 12.26 -5.24 6.92
C ALA A 15 11.57 -5.77 8.20
N CYS A 16 10.30 -5.42 8.42
CA CYS A 16 9.51 -5.95 9.52
C CYS A 16 9.07 -7.39 9.26
N GLU A 17 8.78 -7.76 8.00
CA GLU A 17 8.45 -9.15 7.64
C GLU A 17 9.67 -10.08 7.70
N LEU A 18 10.87 -9.55 7.46
CA LEU A 18 12.13 -10.28 7.62
C LEU A 18 12.63 -10.31 9.08
N ARG A 19 12.14 -9.41 9.94
CA ARG A 19 12.43 -9.45 11.37
C ARG A 19 11.72 -10.68 11.96
N ARG A 20 12.52 -11.68 12.33
CA ARG A 20 12.11 -12.96 12.92
C ARG A 20 11.00 -12.82 13.97
N ASP A 21 9.77 -13.18 13.60
CA ASP A 21 8.62 -13.35 14.50
C ASP A 21 8.95 -14.12 15.80
N PRO A 22 9.79 -15.18 15.80
CA PRO A 22 10.16 -15.91 17.03
C PRO A 22 10.81 -15.06 18.12
N LEU A 23 11.55 -14.00 17.77
CA LEU A 23 12.26 -13.16 18.74
C LEU A 23 11.35 -12.12 19.42
N ARG A 24 10.21 -11.78 18.80
CA ARG A 24 9.15 -10.96 19.42
C ARG A 24 8.26 -11.80 20.32
N GLU A 25 7.90 -13.02 19.92
CA GLU A 25 7.15 -13.95 20.77
C GLU A 25 7.91 -14.34 22.04
N ALA A 26 9.24 -14.49 21.94
CA ALA A 26 10.09 -14.81 23.07
C ALA A 26 10.25 -13.66 24.09
N ALA A 27 9.81 -12.42 23.77
CA ALA A 27 10.08 -11.20 24.55
C ALA A 27 11.57 -10.98 24.92
N GLU A 28 12.49 -11.75 24.33
CA GLU A 28 13.94 -11.70 24.60
C GLU A 28 14.61 -10.46 24.01
N LEU A 29 13.98 -9.87 22.99
CA LEU A 29 14.40 -8.58 22.43
C LEU A 29 13.36 -7.53 22.79
N ASP A 30 13.43 -7.02 24.02
CA ASP A 30 12.86 -5.72 24.41
C ASP A 30 13.64 -4.58 23.75
N GLN A 31 13.83 -4.67 22.43
CA GLN A 31 14.35 -3.58 21.64
C GLN A 31 13.19 -2.65 21.36
N ALA A 32 12.99 -1.69 22.27
CA ALA A 32 12.16 -0.50 22.08
C ALA A 32 12.63 0.41 20.91
N VAL A 33 13.44 -0.14 19.99
CA VAL A 33 14.00 0.56 18.84
C VAL A 33 13.07 0.37 17.67
N GLU A 34 12.45 1.47 17.26
CA GLU A 34 11.63 1.52 16.06
C GLU A 34 12.41 1.02 14.84
N CYS A 35 11.72 0.31 13.94
CA CYS A 35 12.35 -0.14 12.70
C CYS A 35 12.79 1.09 11.90
N ASN A 36 14.08 1.21 11.62
CA ASN A 36 14.67 2.30 10.86
C ASN A 36 14.12 2.43 9.43
N PHE A 37 13.54 1.36 8.87
CA PHE A 37 12.96 1.39 7.54
C PHE A 37 11.56 2.00 7.51
N CYS A 38 10.69 1.60 8.44
CA CYS A 38 9.29 2.06 8.47
C CYS A 38 8.96 3.04 9.61
N GLY A 39 9.94 3.43 10.43
CA GLY A 39 9.72 4.26 11.62
C GLY A 39 8.78 3.61 12.65
N GLY A 40 8.80 2.27 12.75
CA GLY A 40 7.93 1.54 13.69
C GLY A 40 6.44 1.46 13.30
N THR A 41 6.06 1.93 12.11
CA THR A 41 4.66 1.90 11.64
C THR A 41 4.23 0.51 11.15
N GLY A 42 5.20 -0.35 10.79
CA GLY A 42 4.98 -1.67 10.22
C GLY A 42 4.55 -1.66 8.75
N ARG A 43 4.42 -0.46 8.14
CA ARG A 43 4.03 -0.28 6.74
C ARG A 43 4.92 0.72 6.05
N VAL A 44 5.01 0.63 4.73
CA VAL A 44 5.68 1.63 3.90
C VAL A 44 4.75 2.07 2.80
N GLY A 45 4.74 3.39 2.53
CA GLY A 45 3.94 3.95 1.44
C GLY A 45 4.50 3.53 0.09
N ARG A 46 3.62 3.18 -0.84
CA ARG A 46 3.98 2.99 -2.25
C ARG A 46 4.44 4.31 -2.85
N ALA A 47 5.29 4.23 -3.87
CA ALA A 47 5.69 5.42 -4.61
C ALA A 47 4.46 6.04 -5.29
N VAL A 48 4.35 7.37 -5.26
CA VAL A 48 3.24 8.10 -5.93
C VAL A 48 3.10 7.70 -7.40
N ALA A 49 4.22 7.52 -8.10
CA ALA A 49 4.23 7.09 -9.49
C ALA A 49 3.62 5.68 -9.70
N GLU A 50 3.79 4.78 -8.73
CA GLU A 50 3.21 3.44 -8.78
C GLU A 50 1.70 3.48 -8.54
N ILE A 51 1.25 4.25 -7.55
CA ILE A 51 -0.18 4.46 -7.27
C ILE A 51 -0.90 5.01 -8.50
N ILE A 52 -0.33 6.04 -9.15
CA ILE A 52 -0.89 6.62 -10.38
C ILE A 52 -0.94 5.58 -11.49
N ARG A 53 0.13 4.80 -11.67
CA ARG A 53 0.21 3.77 -12.71
C ARG A 53 -0.87 2.71 -12.53
N GLU A 54 -1.01 2.17 -11.32
CA GLU A 54 -2.02 1.14 -10.99
C GLU A 54 -3.44 1.69 -11.23
N ALA A 55 -3.72 2.91 -10.78
CA ALA A 55 -5.03 3.56 -10.96
C ALA A 55 -5.37 3.75 -12.45
N VAL A 56 -4.40 4.20 -13.26
CA VAL A 56 -4.58 4.39 -14.70
C VAL A 56 -4.80 3.06 -15.41
N GLN A 57 -4.02 2.03 -15.08
CA GLN A 57 -4.19 0.69 -15.66
C GLN A 57 -5.56 0.11 -15.35
N TRP A 58 -6.01 0.22 -14.09
CA TRP A 58 -7.33 -0.23 -13.70
C TRP A 58 -8.43 0.56 -14.42
N ALA A 59 -8.31 1.89 -14.51
CA ALA A 59 -9.29 2.73 -15.18
C ALA A 59 -9.39 2.40 -16.67
N ALA A 60 -8.26 2.15 -17.33
CA ALA A 60 -8.22 1.78 -18.74
C ALA A 60 -8.95 0.46 -19.03
N ALA A 61 -8.78 -0.53 -18.15
CA ALA A 61 -9.39 -1.84 -18.33
C ALA A 61 -10.87 -1.87 -17.92
N ASN A 62 -11.28 -1.11 -16.89
CA ASN A 62 -12.59 -1.29 -16.26
C ASN A 62 -13.52 -0.09 -16.42
N TYR A 63 -13.00 1.13 -16.30
CA TYR A 63 -13.83 2.33 -16.19
C TYR A 63 -14.03 3.05 -17.53
N TRP A 64 -12.96 3.29 -18.29
CA TRP A 64 -13.04 4.04 -19.55
C TRP A 64 -13.93 3.38 -20.61
N PRO A 65 -13.88 2.04 -20.81
CA PRO A 65 -14.75 1.40 -21.79
C PRO A 65 -16.23 1.57 -21.47
N GLU A 66 -16.62 1.39 -20.21
CA GLU A 66 -18.01 1.59 -19.75
C GLU A 66 -18.44 3.05 -19.95
N ARG A 67 -17.57 4.00 -19.57
CA ARG A 67 -17.85 5.42 -19.74
C ARG A 67 -17.99 5.83 -21.19
N GLU A 68 -17.15 5.28 -22.08
CA GLU A 68 -17.22 5.54 -23.51
C GLU A 68 -18.50 4.96 -24.12
N ALA A 69 -18.90 3.75 -23.74
CA ALA A 69 -20.15 3.15 -24.18
C ALA A 69 -21.35 4.03 -23.79
N ARG A 70 -21.41 4.46 -22.53
CA ARG A 70 -22.46 5.36 -22.03
C ARG A 70 -22.50 6.69 -22.78
N TRP A 71 -21.34 7.29 -23.02
CA TRP A 71 -21.27 8.55 -23.78
C TRP A 71 -21.80 8.38 -25.21
N ARG A 72 -21.50 7.26 -25.87
CA ARG A 72 -22.01 6.95 -27.22
C ARG A 72 -23.53 6.73 -27.22
N GLU A 73 -24.09 6.10 -26.20
CA GLU A 73 -25.55 5.95 -26.04
C GLU A 73 -26.25 7.30 -25.87
N ASP A 74 -25.65 8.21 -25.07
CA ASP A 74 -26.24 9.52 -24.77
C ASP A 74 -26.13 10.53 -25.94
N ASN A 75 -25.20 10.32 -26.89
CA ASN A 75 -24.84 11.30 -27.92
C ASN A 75 -24.87 10.75 -29.36
N GLY A 76 -25.38 9.52 -29.56
CA GLY A 76 -25.48 8.82 -30.84
C GLY A 76 -26.84 8.98 -31.52
#